data_AF-A0A7C4AVT1-F1
#
_entry.id   AF-A0A7C4AVT1-F1
#
_cell.length_a   1.000
_cell.length_b   1.000
_cell.length_c   1.000
_cell.angle_alpha   90.00
_cell.angle_beta   90.00
_cell.angle_gamma   90.00
#
_symmetry.space_group_name_H-M   'P 1'
#
loop_
_entity.id
_entity.type
_entity.pdbx_description
1 polymer ?
#
loop_
_entity_poly.entity_id
_entity_poly.type
_entity_poly.pdbx_seq_one_letter_code
_entity_poly.pdbx_strand_id
1 'polypeptide(L)'
;MKEKIFLLTLGIILVSSLNIVSANWQNSPGIYAIIKTSLGTIVCQLFPEKAPQTVENFVGLTNGTREWINPKTGERVKKRFYDGLTFHRVIPNFMIQGGCPLGTGTGGPGYRFADEISDLKFDIPGRLAMANAGPNTNGSQFFITEVPTPWLDGRHTIFGQVVEGMDIVKKIARVPRDNRDKPLQPVIIEKITIQEIGQGKKSAGGETMGKKVVFIVAPQNFRDEEYLQPKTILEDAGIKVITASLKTGELTGMLGAKIKADILVEEIKTPEISALVLVGGSGADIYWSHLGVHQLIKQMLVQNKPIGAICIAPVTLARAGVLTGKNATCFSSVKDELVKAGANFQSKSVVQDGLIITANGPTAATEFGQTLLKVLK
;
A
#
# COMPACT_ATOMS: atom_id res chain seq x y z
N MET A 1 44.79 -29.65 52.80
CA MET A 1 43.53 -29.88 52.04
C MET A 1 42.50 -28.84 52.44
N LYS A 2 42.13 -27.97 51.49
CA LYS A 2 40.79 -27.38 51.25
C LYS A 2 40.99 -26.01 50.57
N GLU A 3 40.94 -26.05 49.25
CA GLU A 3 40.73 -24.88 48.39
C GLU A 3 39.42 -24.19 48.78
N LYS A 4 39.42 -22.86 48.84
CA LYS A 4 38.19 -22.06 48.89
C LYS A 4 38.04 -21.34 47.56
N ILE A 5 37.20 -21.93 46.71
CA ILE A 5 36.57 -21.26 45.57
C ILE A 5 35.51 -20.31 46.14
N PHE A 6 35.61 -19.01 45.86
CA PHE A 6 34.52 -18.07 46.08
C PHE A 6 34.11 -17.49 44.72
N LEU A 7 32.86 -17.79 44.36
CA LEU A 7 32.24 -17.48 43.08
C LEU A 7 32.15 -15.96 42.85
N LEU A 8 32.61 -15.53 41.68
CA LEU A 8 32.32 -14.21 41.12
C LEU A 8 30.89 -14.24 40.56
N THR A 9 29.91 -13.70 41.28
CA THR A 9 28.56 -13.48 40.73
C THR A 9 28.60 -12.32 39.75
N LEU A 10 28.60 -12.64 38.45
CA LEU A 10 28.46 -11.70 37.36
C LEU A 10 27.02 -11.12 37.38
N GLY A 11 26.87 -9.89 37.87
CA GLY A 11 25.61 -9.17 37.79
C GLY A 11 25.29 -8.83 36.33
N ILE A 12 24.32 -9.55 35.75
CA ILE A 12 23.73 -9.22 34.46
C ILE A 12 22.89 -7.96 34.64
N ILE A 13 23.43 -6.81 34.24
CA ILE A 13 22.64 -5.58 34.09
C ILE A 13 21.73 -5.80 32.89
N LEU A 14 20.46 -6.10 33.17
CA LEU A 14 19.40 -6.18 32.17
C LEU A 14 19.10 -4.75 31.68
N VAL A 15 19.80 -4.29 30.65
CA VAL A 15 19.41 -3.07 29.93
C VAL A 15 18.15 -3.43 29.14
N SER A 16 16.98 -3.11 29.70
CA SER A 16 15.73 -3.15 28.95
C SER A 16 15.78 -2.05 27.89
N SER A 17 16.35 -2.37 26.72
CA SER A 17 16.17 -1.55 25.54
C SER A 17 14.69 -1.57 25.20
N LEU A 18 13.98 -0.48 25.52
CA LEU A 18 12.72 -0.16 24.87
C LEU A 18 13.01 -0.07 23.37
N ASN A 19 12.79 -1.18 22.67
CA ASN A 19 12.61 -1.16 21.23
C ASN A 19 11.32 -0.38 20.99
N ILE A 20 11.46 0.92 20.76
CA ILE A 20 10.44 1.69 20.06
C ILE A 20 10.36 1.02 18.69
N VAL A 21 9.32 0.20 18.52
CA VAL A 21 8.94 -0.31 17.22
C VAL A 21 8.69 0.92 16.35
N SER A 22 9.64 1.27 15.49
CA SER A 22 9.39 2.22 14.42
C SER A 22 8.19 1.66 13.66
N ALA A 23 7.05 2.33 13.78
CA ALA A 23 5.86 1.94 13.03
C ALA A 23 6.24 1.95 11.55
N ASN A 24 6.17 0.79 10.90
CA ASN A 24 6.46 0.63 9.48
C ASN A 24 5.30 1.28 8.70
N TRP A 25 5.33 2.61 8.60
CA TRP A 25 4.27 3.44 8.03
C TRP A 25 4.02 3.10 6.56
N GLN A 26 5.02 2.55 5.88
CA GLN A 26 4.94 2.03 4.52
C GLN A 26 3.89 0.91 4.36
N ASN A 27 3.43 0.31 5.45
CA ASN A 27 2.39 -0.73 5.48
C ASN A 27 1.08 -0.28 6.16
N SER A 28 0.99 0.99 6.55
CA SER A 28 -0.18 1.54 7.24
C SER A 28 -1.01 2.36 6.26
N PRO A 29 -2.29 2.03 6.01
CA PRO A 29 -3.15 2.82 5.13
C PRO A 29 -3.23 4.28 5.59
N GLY A 30 -3.21 5.20 4.64
CA GLY A 30 -3.25 6.63 4.89
C GLY A 30 -2.58 7.42 3.79
N ILE A 31 -2.67 8.74 3.91
CA ILE A 31 -1.96 9.67 3.04
C ILE A 31 -0.71 10.12 3.80
N TYR A 32 0.46 10.00 3.19
CA TYR A 32 1.73 10.36 3.82
C TYR A 32 2.41 11.48 3.05
N ALA A 33 2.94 12.46 3.78
CA ALA A 33 3.82 13.50 3.26
C ALA A 33 5.26 13.18 3.67
N ILE A 34 6.09 12.86 2.67
CA ILE A 34 7.53 12.63 2.85
C ILE A 34 8.25 13.94 2.55
N ILE A 35 8.69 14.63 3.60
CA ILE A 35 9.34 15.93 3.54
C ILE A 35 10.86 15.71 3.57
N LYS A 36 11.50 15.73 2.40
CA LYS A 36 12.96 15.70 2.29
C LYS A 36 13.51 17.10 2.55
N THR A 37 14.37 17.22 3.55
CA THR A 37 15.01 18.49 3.92
C THR A 37 16.53 18.40 3.78
N SER A 38 17.21 19.54 3.79
CA SER A 38 18.68 19.60 3.80
C SER A 38 19.34 18.96 5.03
N LEU A 39 18.58 18.62 6.09
CA LEU A 39 19.09 18.00 7.32
C LEU A 39 18.62 16.56 7.57
N GLY A 40 17.76 16.03 6.70
CA GLY A 40 17.17 14.69 6.80
C GLY A 40 15.73 14.64 6.28
N THR A 41 15.09 13.47 6.40
CA THR A 41 13.71 13.26 5.94
C THR A 41 12.76 13.19 7.14
N ILE A 42 11.59 13.82 7.01
CA ILE A 42 10.49 13.73 7.98
C ILE A 42 9.29 13.11 7.25
N VAL A 43 8.65 12.12 7.85
CA VAL A 43 7.43 11.51 7.30
C VAL A 43 6.26 11.84 8.20
N CYS A 44 5.22 12.42 7.62
CA CYS A 44 3.98 12.76 8.32
C CYS A 44 2.81 11.97 7.73
N GLN A 45 2.02 11.28 8.57
CA GLN A 45 0.68 10.83 8.19
C GLN A 45 -0.26 12.04 8.19
N LEU A 46 -1.10 12.17 7.17
CA LEU A 46 -2.12 13.21 7.05
C LEU A 46 -3.50 12.66 7.46
N PHE A 47 -4.35 13.54 7.99
CA PHE A 47 -5.67 13.20 8.55
C PHE A 47 -6.82 13.84 7.74
N PRO A 48 -7.11 13.36 6.52
CA PRO A 48 -8.18 13.91 5.69
C PRO A 48 -9.56 13.82 6.34
N GLU A 49 -9.77 12.87 7.25
CA GLU A 49 -11.01 12.72 8.02
C GLU A 49 -11.17 13.76 9.15
N LYS A 50 -10.07 14.40 9.57
CA LYS A 50 -10.08 15.42 10.63
C LYS A 50 -10.00 16.84 10.06
N ALA A 51 -9.31 17.01 8.93
CA ALA A 51 -9.10 18.30 8.28
C ALA A 51 -9.10 18.16 6.73
N PRO A 52 -10.25 17.80 6.13
CA PRO A 52 -10.35 17.48 4.70
C PRO A 52 -9.87 18.61 3.78
N GLN A 53 -10.30 19.86 4.01
CA GLN A 53 -9.93 20.99 3.16
C GLN A 53 -8.45 21.32 3.28
N THR A 54 -7.90 21.21 4.50
CA THR A 54 -6.49 21.45 4.78
C THR A 54 -5.62 20.41 4.09
N VAL A 55 -5.97 19.12 4.19
CA VAL A 55 -5.23 18.04 3.52
C VAL A 55 -5.31 18.18 2.00
N GLU A 56 -6.50 18.43 1.45
CA GLU A 56 -6.67 18.68 0.00
C GLU A 56 -5.82 19.86 -0.47
N ASN A 57 -5.83 20.97 0.28
CA ASN A 57 -5.01 22.15 -0.03
C ASN A 57 -3.51 21.82 0.00
N PHE A 58 -3.03 21.18 1.06
CA PHE A 58 -1.62 20.84 1.24
C PHE A 58 -1.13 19.87 0.14
N VAL A 59 -1.92 18.83 -0.16
CA VAL A 59 -1.64 17.86 -1.22
C VAL A 59 -1.66 18.53 -2.59
N GLY A 60 -2.65 19.37 -2.85
CA GLY A 60 -2.79 20.07 -4.13
C GLY A 60 -1.63 21.04 -4.41
N LEU A 61 -1.20 21.79 -3.39
CA LEU A 61 -0.01 22.65 -3.46
C LEU A 61 1.28 21.83 -3.62
N THR A 62 1.39 20.69 -2.94
CA THR A 62 2.54 19.78 -3.05
C THR A 62 2.68 19.19 -4.45
N ASN A 63 1.59 18.69 -5.02
CA ASN A 63 1.59 18.06 -6.33
C ASN A 63 1.58 19.08 -7.49
N GLY A 64 1.33 20.36 -7.19
CA GLY A 64 1.24 21.42 -8.20
C GLY A 64 -0.07 21.39 -9.00
N THR A 65 -1.09 20.67 -8.51
CA THR A 65 -2.42 20.64 -9.10
C THR A 65 -3.29 21.82 -8.68
N ARG A 66 -2.92 22.49 -7.56
CA ARG A 66 -3.60 23.69 -7.05
C ARG A 66 -2.88 24.96 -7.49
N GLU A 67 -3.65 25.90 -8.01
CA GLU A 67 -3.17 27.23 -8.39
C GLU A 67 -2.87 28.09 -7.15
N TRP A 68 -1.90 28.98 -7.28
CA TRP A 68 -1.53 29.95 -6.25
C TRP A 68 -0.99 31.24 -6.89
N ILE A 69 -0.98 32.33 -6.13
CA ILE A 69 -0.43 33.61 -6.56
C ILE A 69 0.99 33.76 -6.02
N ASN A 70 1.95 34.00 -6.90
CA ASN A 70 3.31 34.29 -6.50
C ASN A 70 3.37 35.65 -5.79
N PRO A 71 3.67 35.71 -4.48
CA PRO A 71 3.66 36.99 -3.77
C PRO A 71 4.80 37.93 -4.17
N LYS A 72 5.79 37.46 -4.94
CA LYS A 72 6.86 38.30 -5.49
C LYS A 72 6.48 38.97 -6.81
N THR A 73 5.71 38.27 -7.66
CA THR A 73 5.41 38.74 -9.04
C THR A 73 3.94 39.09 -9.27
N GLY A 74 3.03 38.63 -8.40
CA GLY A 74 1.59 38.77 -8.57
C GLY A 74 0.97 37.77 -9.55
N GLU A 75 1.78 36.91 -10.18
CA GLU A 75 1.32 35.99 -11.21
C GLU A 75 0.60 34.77 -10.64
N ARG A 76 -0.36 34.25 -11.39
CA ARG A 76 -0.98 32.95 -11.12
C ARG A 76 -0.05 31.84 -11.59
N VAL A 77 0.22 30.90 -10.71
CA VAL A 77 1.16 29.80 -10.92
C VAL A 77 0.48 28.46 -10.61
N LYS A 78 0.71 27.46 -11.45
CA LYS A 78 0.26 26.07 -11.25
C LYS A 78 1.45 25.12 -11.33
N LYS A 79 2.23 25.09 -10.25
CA LYS A 79 3.42 24.26 -10.09
C LYS A 79 3.58 23.86 -8.63
N ARG A 80 4.42 22.86 -8.37
CA ARG A 80 4.76 22.38 -7.01
C ARG A 80 5.20 23.56 -6.15
N PHE A 81 4.52 23.76 -5.02
CA PHE A 81 4.63 24.98 -4.21
C PHE A 81 5.75 24.93 -3.17
N TYR A 82 5.91 23.78 -2.49
CA TYR A 82 6.77 23.67 -1.30
C TYR A 82 8.24 23.39 -1.61
N ASP A 83 8.53 22.84 -2.79
CA ASP A 83 9.89 22.47 -3.18
C ASP A 83 10.78 23.74 -3.26
N GLY A 84 11.89 23.74 -2.52
CA GLY A 84 12.82 24.86 -2.40
C GLY A 84 12.46 25.90 -1.34
N LEU A 85 11.32 25.76 -0.65
CA LEU A 85 10.99 26.65 0.47
C LEU A 85 11.84 26.33 1.71
N THR A 86 11.83 27.22 2.70
CA THR A 86 12.60 27.03 3.93
C THR A 86 11.70 26.88 5.16
N PHE A 87 12.23 26.24 6.20
CA PHE A 87 11.72 26.44 7.55
C PHE A 87 12.20 27.82 8.02
N HIS A 88 11.32 28.82 7.94
CA HIS A 88 11.66 30.21 8.23
C HIS A 88 11.62 30.55 9.72
N ARG A 89 11.15 29.62 10.57
CA ARG A 89 11.13 29.77 12.03
C ARG A 89 11.37 28.42 12.72
N VAL A 90 12.29 28.38 13.67
CA VAL A 90 12.67 27.15 14.41
C VAL A 90 12.84 27.47 15.89
N ILE A 91 12.13 26.77 16.77
CA ILE A 91 12.15 27.07 18.21
C ILE A 91 12.32 25.76 18.98
N PRO A 92 13.48 25.55 19.65
CA PRO A 92 13.71 24.38 20.49
C PRO A 92 12.64 24.25 21.56
N ASN A 93 12.21 23.01 21.80
CA ASN A 93 11.14 22.66 22.73
C ASN A 93 9.80 23.32 22.39
N PHE A 94 9.58 23.65 21.11
CA PHE A 94 8.30 24.15 20.64
C PHE A 94 7.95 23.59 19.26
N MET A 95 8.53 24.12 18.18
CA MET A 95 8.13 23.76 16.82
C MET A 95 9.11 24.23 15.74
N ILE A 96 8.96 23.67 14.53
CA ILE A 96 9.56 24.15 13.28
C ILE A 96 8.44 24.58 12.33
N GLN A 97 8.56 25.74 11.68
CA GLN A 97 7.52 26.30 10.80
C GLN A 97 8.07 26.61 9.42
N GLY A 98 7.31 26.24 8.39
CA GLY A 98 7.65 26.43 6.98
C GLY A 98 6.44 26.81 6.13
N GLY A 99 6.57 26.65 4.81
CA GLY A 99 5.48 26.91 3.85
C GLY A 99 5.26 28.38 3.49
N CYS A 100 6.22 29.26 3.78
CA CYS A 100 6.19 30.66 3.36
C CYS A 100 7.05 30.89 2.09
N PRO A 101 6.48 31.25 0.94
CA PRO A 101 7.23 31.46 -0.32
C PRO A 101 8.21 32.64 -0.29
N LEU A 102 8.04 33.56 0.67
CA LEU A 102 8.98 34.66 0.92
C LEU A 102 10.08 34.30 1.95
N GLY A 103 9.96 33.19 2.68
CA GLY A 103 10.88 32.84 3.76
C GLY A 103 10.91 33.81 4.95
N THR A 104 9.86 34.62 5.11
CA THR A 104 9.72 35.69 6.14
C THR A 104 8.56 35.44 7.12
N GLY A 105 7.75 34.42 6.88
CA GLY A 105 6.49 34.18 7.61
C GLY A 105 5.31 35.06 7.16
N THR A 106 5.49 35.96 6.18
CA THR A 106 4.42 36.87 5.71
C THR A 106 3.81 36.48 4.37
N GLY A 107 4.40 35.52 3.66
CA GLY A 107 3.92 35.03 2.37
C GLY A 107 2.90 33.90 2.50
N GLY A 108 2.13 33.69 1.44
CA GLY A 108 1.16 32.60 1.35
C GLY A 108 0.79 32.30 -0.11
N PRO A 109 -0.24 31.47 -0.36
CA PRO A 109 -0.61 31.04 -1.70
C PRO A 109 -1.52 32.03 -2.44
N GLY A 110 -1.77 33.22 -1.86
CA GLY A 110 -2.67 34.24 -2.42
C GLY A 110 -4.13 34.11 -2.01
N TYR A 111 -4.46 33.16 -1.13
CA TYR A 111 -5.80 32.95 -0.60
C TYR A 111 -5.74 32.47 0.86
N ARG A 112 -6.90 32.48 1.52
CA ARG A 112 -7.12 31.98 2.88
C ARG A 112 -8.34 31.08 2.94
N PHE A 113 -8.38 30.18 3.92
CA PHE A 113 -9.52 29.32 4.20
C PHE A 113 -9.72 29.08 5.70
N ALA A 114 -10.87 28.51 6.05
CA ALA A 114 -11.33 28.32 7.43
C ALA A 114 -10.47 27.32 8.23
N ASP A 115 -10.54 27.43 9.55
CA ASP A 115 -9.95 26.43 10.44
C ASP A 115 -10.86 25.19 10.54
N GLU A 116 -10.26 24.00 10.49
CA GLU A 116 -10.93 22.71 10.76
C GLU A 116 -10.51 22.21 12.15
N ILE A 117 -11.22 22.62 13.20
CA ILE A 117 -10.94 22.20 14.57
C ILE A 117 -11.59 20.83 14.83
N SER A 118 -10.79 19.84 15.23
CA SER A 118 -11.23 18.47 15.53
C SER A 118 -11.05 18.12 17.01
N ASP A 119 -11.27 16.86 17.35
CA ASP A 119 -11.01 16.24 18.66
C ASP A 119 -9.52 16.03 18.95
N LEU A 120 -8.63 16.25 17.97
CA LEU A 120 -7.18 16.14 18.16
C LEU A 120 -6.63 17.28 19.01
N LYS A 121 -5.63 16.95 19.85
CA LYS A 121 -4.92 17.88 20.72
C LYS A 121 -3.43 17.89 20.43
N PHE A 122 -2.76 18.93 20.89
CA PHE A 122 -1.31 19.05 20.94
C PHE A 122 -0.74 18.35 22.19
N ASP A 123 -1.20 17.13 22.43
CA ASP A 123 -0.89 16.29 23.59
C ASP A 123 0.36 15.41 23.40
N ILE A 124 0.81 15.24 22.16
CA ILE A 124 2.00 14.48 21.80
C ILE A 124 2.95 15.29 20.90
N PRO A 125 4.27 14.98 20.89
CA PRO A 125 5.20 15.51 19.91
C PRO A 125 4.82 15.19 18.46
N GLY A 126 5.23 16.04 17.52
CA GLY A 126 5.17 15.75 16.10
C GLY A 126 3.82 16.04 15.43
N ARG A 127 2.91 16.75 16.10
CA ARG A 127 1.69 17.24 15.43
C ARG A 127 2.06 18.18 14.29
N LEU A 128 1.50 17.91 13.10
CA LEU A 128 1.56 18.76 11.92
C LEU A 128 0.26 19.59 11.86
N ALA A 129 0.41 20.91 11.86
CA ALA A 129 -0.72 21.82 11.93
C ALA A 129 -0.52 23.09 11.10
N MET A 130 -1.61 23.76 10.75
CA MET A 130 -1.57 25.01 9.98
C MET A 130 -1.13 26.19 10.84
N ALA A 131 -0.17 26.98 10.32
CA ALA A 131 0.13 28.29 10.89
C ALA A 131 -0.87 29.31 10.34
N ASN A 132 -1.62 29.95 11.24
CA ASN A 132 -2.60 30.98 10.90
C ASN A 132 -2.20 32.31 11.56
N ALA A 133 -2.73 33.42 11.03
CA ALA A 133 -2.56 34.78 11.56
C ALA A 133 -3.76 35.21 12.44
N GLY A 134 -4.49 34.23 12.97
CA GLY A 134 -5.80 34.38 13.59
C GLY A 134 -6.82 33.42 12.98
N PRO A 135 -8.03 33.30 13.57
CA PRO A 135 -9.02 32.33 13.14
C PRO A 135 -9.35 32.44 11.65
N ASN A 136 -9.51 31.29 10.99
CA ASN A 136 -9.90 31.16 9.58
C ASN A 136 -8.94 31.84 8.59
N THR A 137 -7.64 31.80 8.89
CA THR A 137 -6.60 32.35 8.00
C THR A 137 -5.58 31.31 7.55
N ASN A 138 -6.00 30.05 7.47
CA ASN A 138 -5.19 28.97 6.90
C ASN A 138 -4.82 29.29 5.45
N GLY A 139 -3.64 28.85 5.03
CA GLY A 139 -3.10 29.11 3.69
C GLY A 139 -2.10 28.03 3.30
N SER A 140 -0.82 28.38 3.19
CA SER A 140 0.24 27.41 2.85
C SER A 140 1.21 27.12 3.99
N GLN A 141 1.25 27.97 5.02
CA GLN A 141 2.20 27.83 6.11
C GLN A 141 1.76 26.75 7.10
N PHE A 142 2.71 25.92 7.53
CA PHE A 142 2.48 24.83 8.48
C PHE A 142 3.59 24.82 9.53
N PHE A 143 3.35 24.18 10.66
CA PHE A 143 4.35 23.88 11.66
C PHE A 143 4.28 22.43 12.13
N ILE A 144 5.41 21.92 12.61
CA ILE A 144 5.55 20.61 13.25
C ILE A 144 6.03 20.84 14.69
N THR A 145 5.28 20.33 15.65
CA THR A 145 5.63 20.47 17.07
C THR A 145 6.75 19.53 17.48
N GLU A 146 7.68 20.00 18.31
CA GLU A 146 8.77 19.18 18.86
C GLU A 146 8.36 18.44 20.13
N VAL A 147 7.42 19.03 20.88
CA VAL A 147 6.92 18.57 22.18
C VAL A 147 5.40 18.77 22.24
N PRO A 148 4.69 18.24 23.26
CA PRO A 148 3.31 18.61 23.51
C PRO A 148 3.17 20.12 23.74
N THR A 149 2.15 20.74 23.13
CA THR A 149 1.90 22.19 23.19
C THR A 149 0.41 22.50 23.44
N PRO A 150 -0.19 22.08 24.58
CA PRO A 150 -1.65 22.16 24.80
C PRO A 150 -2.24 23.57 24.73
N TRP A 151 -1.43 24.62 24.90
CA TRP A 151 -1.87 26.01 24.74
C TRP A 151 -2.27 26.39 23.30
N LEU A 152 -1.99 25.52 22.32
CA LEU A 152 -2.43 25.65 20.93
C LEU A 152 -3.77 24.94 20.66
N ASP A 153 -4.30 24.16 21.61
CA ASP A 153 -5.53 23.39 21.44
C ASP A 153 -6.71 24.29 21.07
N GLY A 154 -7.48 23.88 20.06
CA GLY A 154 -8.63 24.63 19.55
C GLY A 154 -8.31 25.91 18.77
N ARG A 155 -7.02 26.22 18.53
CA ARG A 155 -6.58 27.44 17.81
C ARG A 155 -5.99 27.19 16.43
N HIS A 156 -5.59 25.95 16.16
CA HIS A 156 -4.94 25.55 14.92
C HIS A 156 -5.51 24.24 14.39
N THR A 157 -5.61 24.14 13.07
CA THR A 157 -6.00 22.91 12.39
C THR A 157 -4.86 21.90 12.42
N ILE A 158 -5.00 20.85 13.23
CA ILE A 158 -4.12 19.67 13.19
C ILE A 158 -4.56 18.82 12.00
N PHE A 159 -3.66 18.62 11.04
CA PHE A 159 -3.95 17.86 9.82
C PHE A 159 -2.98 16.71 9.58
N GLY A 160 -2.06 16.45 10.50
CA GLY A 160 -1.20 15.27 10.44
C GLY A 160 -0.35 15.03 11.69
N GLN A 161 0.47 14.00 11.62
CA GLN A 161 1.37 13.54 12.68
C GLN A 161 2.66 12.99 12.09
N VAL A 162 3.81 13.37 12.66
CA VAL A 162 5.10 12.75 12.32
C VAL A 162 5.10 11.30 12.77
N VAL A 163 5.38 10.40 11.83
CA VAL A 163 5.50 8.94 12.03
C VAL A 163 6.94 8.45 11.90
N GLU A 164 7.80 9.20 11.21
CA GLU A 164 9.25 8.95 11.10
C GLU A 164 10.00 10.30 11.02
N GLY A 165 11.22 10.36 11.56
CA GLY A 165 12.06 11.56 11.47
C GLY A 165 11.85 12.61 12.57
N MET A 166 11.33 12.22 13.75
CA MET A 166 11.24 13.13 14.90
C MET A 166 12.61 13.62 15.39
N ASP A 167 13.66 12.82 15.23
CA ASP A 167 15.05 13.23 15.45
C ASP A 167 15.48 14.34 14.49
N ILE A 168 15.01 14.31 13.23
CA ILE A 168 15.24 15.37 12.25
C ILE A 168 14.48 16.64 12.64
N VAL A 169 13.22 16.55 13.09
CA VAL A 169 12.47 17.70 13.63
C VAL A 169 13.26 18.37 14.77
N LYS A 170 13.74 17.57 15.73
CA LYS A 170 14.57 18.03 16.86
C LYS A 170 15.88 18.67 16.40
N LYS A 171 16.52 18.11 15.38
CA LYS A 171 17.76 18.65 14.79
C LYS A 171 17.51 20.00 14.13
N ILE A 172 16.43 20.14 13.35
CA ILE A 172 16.05 21.41 12.72
C ILE A 172 15.69 22.46 13.77
N ALA A 173 14.95 22.10 14.82
CA ALA A 173 14.56 23.03 15.88
C ALA A 173 15.75 23.70 16.58
N ARG A 174 16.91 23.04 16.59
CA ARG A 174 18.13 23.45 17.32
C ARG A 174 19.20 24.11 16.44
N VAL A 175 18.97 24.33 15.15
CA VAL A 175 19.97 25.02 14.31
C VAL A 175 20.22 26.45 14.82
N PRO A 176 21.42 27.01 14.61
CA PRO A 176 21.69 28.42 14.91
C PRO A 176 20.66 29.33 14.23
N ARG A 177 20.08 30.26 14.98
CA ARG A 177 19.00 31.15 14.55
C ARG A 177 19.20 32.57 15.05
N ASP A 178 18.56 33.53 14.40
CA ASP A 178 18.54 34.93 14.82
C ASP A 178 17.51 35.19 15.94
N ASN A 179 17.41 36.45 16.38
CA ASN A 179 16.47 36.87 17.43
C ASN A 179 14.99 36.81 17.01
N ARG A 180 14.69 36.48 15.75
CA ARG A 180 13.33 36.24 15.22
C ARG A 180 13.05 34.76 15.01
N ASP A 181 13.89 33.90 15.59
CA ASP A 181 13.88 32.45 15.45
C ASP A 181 14.13 31.95 14.01
N LYS A 182 14.67 32.79 13.12
CA LYS A 182 14.97 32.40 11.75
C LYS A 182 16.34 31.72 11.68
N PRO A 183 16.47 30.53 11.05
CA PRO A 183 17.77 29.88 10.88
C PRO A 183 18.79 30.78 10.18
N LEU A 184 20.02 30.85 10.72
CA LEU A 184 21.14 31.58 10.10
C LEU A 184 21.57 30.93 8.79
N GLN A 185 21.59 29.60 8.76
CA GLN A 185 21.72 28.82 7.54
C GLN A 185 20.35 28.27 7.16
N PRO A 186 19.87 28.49 5.93
CA PRO A 186 18.56 28.01 5.49
C PRO A 186 18.44 26.49 5.60
N VAL A 187 17.42 26.02 6.32
CA VAL A 187 16.98 24.63 6.25
C VAL A 187 15.93 24.54 5.15
N ILE A 188 16.30 23.86 4.05
CA ILE A 188 15.52 23.84 2.81
C ILE A 188 14.64 22.59 2.80
N ILE A 189 13.37 22.75 2.38
CA ILE A 189 12.49 21.67 1.96
C ILE A 189 12.87 21.36 0.52
N GLU A 190 13.70 20.32 0.31
CA GLU A 190 14.17 19.95 -1.03
C GLU A 190 13.00 19.46 -1.89
N LYS A 191 12.15 18.61 -1.31
CA LYS A 191 10.96 18.05 -1.96
C LYS A 191 9.96 17.53 -0.95
N ILE A 192 8.67 17.73 -1.20
CA ILE A 192 7.60 16.99 -0.50
C ILE A 192 6.96 15.99 -1.47
N THR A 193 7.00 14.70 -1.15
CA THR A 193 6.30 13.66 -1.93
C THR A 193 5.05 13.23 -1.18
N ILE A 194 3.89 13.27 -1.85
CA ILE A 194 2.66 12.66 -1.32
C ILE A 194 2.64 11.19 -1.74
N GLN A 195 2.54 10.30 -0.77
CA GLN A 195 2.34 8.87 -0.98
C GLN A 195 1.00 8.47 -0.37
N GLU A 196 0.06 8.12 -1.24
CA GLU A 196 -1.19 7.50 -0.81
C GLU A 196 -0.96 6.01 -0.68
N ILE A 197 -1.04 5.53 0.55
CA ILE A 197 -1.19 4.11 0.84
C ILE A 197 -2.69 3.92 0.98
N GLY A 198 -3.35 3.56 -0.13
CA GLY A 198 -4.81 3.44 -0.14
C GLY A 198 -5.32 2.55 0.99
N GLN A 199 -6.60 2.68 1.34
CA GLN A 199 -7.30 1.62 2.03
C GLN A 199 -7.37 0.38 1.12
N GLY A 200 -6.29 -0.39 1.07
CA GLY A 200 -6.41 -1.81 0.85
C GLY A 200 -7.07 -2.37 2.10
N LYS A 201 -8.39 -2.56 2.09
CA LYS A 201 -9.16 -3.48 2.96
C LYS A 201 -8.28 -4.26 3.96
N LYS A 202 -8.08 -3.78 5.20
CA LYS A 202 -7.19 -4.40 6.22
C LYS A 202 -5.76 -4.68 5.73
N SER A 203 -4.76 -4.40 6.58
CA SER A 203 -3.40 -4.91 6.40
C SER A 203 -3.44 -6.43 6.17
N ALA A 204 -3.26 -6.86 4.92
CA ALA A 204 -3.12 -8.26 4.56
C ALA A 204 -1.75 -8.80 5.00
N GLY A 205 -0.83 -7.94 5.46
CA GLY A 205 0.46 -8.37 6.01
C GLY A 205 0.36 -9.26 7.27
N GLY A 206 -0.80 -9.38 7.93
CA GLY A 206 -0.99 -10.38 8.99
C GLY A 206 -1.53 -11.72 8.48
N GLU A 207 -2.56 -11.68 7.62
CA GLU A 207 -3.31 -12.86 7.19
C GLU A 207 -2.81 -13.47 5.87
N THR A 208 -2.18 -12.69 4.97
CA THR A 208 -1.66 -13.16 3.68
C THR A 208 -0.14 -13.28 3.64
N MET A 209 0.58 -12.76 4.64
CA MET A 209 2.04 -12.88 4.72
C MET A 209 2.44 -14.36 4.83
N GLY A 210 3.28 -14.80 3.89
CA GLY A 210 3.70 -16.20 3.78
C GLY A 210 2.73 -17.11 2.99
N LYS A 211 1.55 -16.63 2.58
CA LYS A 211 0.67 -17.39 1.68
C LYS A 211 1.33 -17.51 0.30
N LYS A 212 1.25 -18.71 -0.27
CA LYS A 212 1.76 -19.03 -1.60
C LYS A 212 0.60 -19.43 -2.50
N VAL A 213 0.50 -18.86 -3.69
CA VAL A 213 -0.52 -19.25 -4.68
C VAL A 213 0.17 -19.78 -5.91
N VAL A 214 -0.26 -20.94 -6.41
CA VAL A 214 0.28 -21.50 -7.65
C VAL A 214 -0.63 -21.16 -8.82
N PHE A 215 -0.06 -20.65 -9.89
CA PHE A 215 -0.72 -20.45 -11.18
C PHE A 215 -0.23 -21.54 -12.13
N ILE A 216 -1.14 -22.40 -12.59
CA ILE A 216 -0.88 -23.35 -13.67
C ILE A 216 -1.12 -22.64 -14.99
N VAL A 217 -0.07 -22.56 -15.81
CA VAL A 217 -0.05 -21.78 -17.05
C VAL A 217 0.36 -22.68 -18.21
N ALA A 218 -0.33 -22.58 -19.34
CA ALA A 218 0.03 -23.33 -20.54
C ALA A 218 1.41 -22.90 -21.06
N PRO A 219 2.26 -23.82 -21.56
CA PRO A 219 3.57 -23.46 -22.08
C PRO A 219 3.55 -22.46 -23.24
N GLN A 220 2.48 -22.46 -24.02
CA GLN A 220 2.24 -21.58 -25.16
C GLN A 220 0.77 -21.16 -25.14
N ASN A 221 0.47 -19.99 -25.69
CA ASN A 221 -0.89 -19.47 -25.87
C ASN A 221 -1.73 -19.42 -24.59
N PHE A 222 -1.11 -19.15 -23.44
CA PHE A 222 -1.87 -18.72 -22.26
C PHE A 222 -2.36 -17.28 -22.46
N ARG A 223 -3.46 -16.90 -21.81
CA ARG A 223 -3.97 -15.53 -21.93
C ARG A 223 -3.25 -14.58 -20.98
N ASP A 224 -2.59 -13.57 -21.55
CA ASP A 224 -1.65 -12.68 -20.87
C ASP A 224 -2.32 -11.93 -19.71
N GLU A 225 -3.49 -11.33 -19.94
CA GLU A 225 -4.23 -10.56 -18.94
C GLU A 225 -4.71 -11.44 -17.77
N GLU A 226 -5.11 -12.67 -18.07
CA GLU A 226 -5.61 -13.66 -17.11
C GLU A 226 -4.51 -14.21 -16.20
N TYR A 227 -3.25 -14.08 -16.62
CA TYR A 227 -2.09 -14.33 -15.77
C TYR A 227 -1.62 -13.07 -15.04
N LEU A 228 -1.34 -11.99 -15.78
CA LEU A 228 -0.65 -10.80 -15.26
C LEU A 228 -1.50 -10.05 -14.23
N GLN A 229 -2.78 -9.80 -14.51
CA GLN A 229 -3.60 -8.96 -13.62
C GLN A 229 -3.86 -9.62 -12.26
N PRO A 230 -4.32 -10.89 -12.19
CA PRO A 230 -4.50 -11.55 -10.90
C PRO A 230 -3.18 -11.72 -10.14
N LYS A 231 -2.07 -11.97 -10.87
CA LYS A 231 -0.74 -12.06 -10.26
C LYS A 231 -0.36 -10.76 -9.59
N THR A 232 -0.41 -9.62 -10.29
CA THR A 232 -0.09 -8.31 -9.72
C THR A 232 -0.92 -8.02 -8.48
N ILE A 233 -2.25 -8.27 -8.52
CA ILE A 233 -3.14 -8.04 -7.37
C ILE A 233 -2.74 -8.87 -6.14
N LEU A 234 -2.34 -10.13 -6.34
CA LEU A 234 -1.92 -11.01 -5.25
C LEU A 234 -0.53 -10.63 -4.72
N GLU A 235 0.42 -10.33 -5.60
CA GLU A 235 1.78 -9.92 -5.22
C GLU A 235 1.79 -8.57 -4.49
N ASP A 236 0.99 -7.61 -4.93
CA ASP A 236 0.78 -6.32 -4.25
C ASP A 236 0.18 -6.51 -2.85
N ALA A 237 -0.52 -7.63 -2.62
CA ALA A 237 -1.04 -8.03 -1.31
C ALA A 237 -0.07 -8.90 -0.49
N GLY A 238 1.20 -9.01 -0.91
CA GLY A 238 2.25 -9.77 -0.21
C GLY A 238 2.15 -11.29 -0.36
N ILE A 239 1.32 -11.78 -1.27
CA ILE A 239 1.19 -13.22 -1.56
C ILE A 239 2.24 -13.60 -2.60
N LYS A 240 3.01 -14.66 -2.32
CA LYS A 240 3.96 -15.18 -3.30
C LYS A 240 3.21 -15.97 -4.37
N VAL A 241 3.28 -15.51 -5.63
CA VAL A 241 2.77 -16.27 -6.78
C VAL A 241 3.88 -17.16 -7.34
N ILE A 242 3.57 -18.44 -7.55
CA ILE A 242 4.47 -19.44 -8.12
C ILE A 242 3.86 -19.88 -9.46
N THR A 243 4.63 -19.78 -10.53
CA THR A 243 4.22 -20.15 -11.89
C THR A 243 4.59 -21.61 -12.13
N ALA A 244 3.59 -22.47 -12.33
CA ALA A 244 3.79 -23.87 -12.69
C ALA A 244 3.35 -24.13 -14.14
N SER A 245 4.05 -25.03 -14.83
CA SER A 245 3.69 -25.45 -16.19
C SER A 245 4.10 -26.90 -16.45
N LEU A 246 3.75 -27.45 -17.62
CA LEU A 246 4.21 -28.79 -18.04
C LEU A 246 5.68 -28.82 -18.49
N LYS A 247 6.34 -27.66 -18.57
CA LYS A 247 7.77 -27.53 -18.84
C LYS A 247 8.36 -26.41 -18.01
N THR A 248 9.64 -26.51 -17.68
CA THR A 248 10.41 -25.39 -17.14
C THR A 248 10.89 -24.46 -18.26
N GLY A 249 11.31 -23.24 -17.90
CA GLY A 249 11.81 -22.25 -18.86
C GLY A 249 10.74 -21.28 -19.38
N GLU A 250 10.97 -20.72 -20.57
CA GLU A 250 10.13 -19.66 -21.14
C GLU A 250 8.76 -20.20 -21.60
N LEU A 251 7.71 -19.50 -21.17
CA LEU A 251 6.33 -19.66 -21.60
C LEU A 251 5.91 -18.42 -22.39
N THR A 252 5.09 -18.61 -23.42
CA THR A 252 4.68 -17.54 -24.34
C THR A 252 3.16 -17.33 -24.30
N GLY A 253 2.74 -16.10 -24.06
CA GLY A 253 1.34 -15.68 -24.05
C GLY A 253 0.80 -15.41 -25.45
N MET A 254 -0.52 -15.40 -25.58
CA MET A 254 -1.22 -15.12 -26.85
C MET A 254 -0.94 -13.70 -27.39
N LEU A 255 -0.67 -12.75 -26.50
CA LEU A 255 -0.39 -11.34 -26.82
C LEU A 255 1.11 -11.01 -26.74
N GLY A 256 1.96 -12.03 -26.64
CA GLY A 256 3.42 -11.89 -26.71
C GLY A 256 4.13 -11.76 -25.36
N ALA A 257 3.44 -11.87 -24.22
CA ALA A 257 4.12 -11.94 -22.93
C ALA A 257 5.05 -13.14 -22.86
N LYS A 258 6.25 -12.92 -22.33
CA LYS A 258 7.24 -13.97 -22.05
C LYS A 258 7.44 -14.07 -20.56
N ILE A 259 7.11 -15.21 -19.99
CA ILE A 259 7.25 -15.48 -18.55
C ILE A 259 8.07 -16.76 -18.35
N LYS A 260 8.51 -17.04 -17.13
CA LYS A 260 9.21 -18.29 -16.81
C LYS A 260 8.36 -19.12 -15.88
N ALA A 261 8.31 -20.43 -16.13
CA ALA A 261 7.82 -21.39 -15.15
C ALA A 261 8.86 -21.52 -14.03
N ASP A 262 8.40 -21.37 -12.79
CA ASP A 262 9.20 -21.53 -11.58
C ASP A 262 9.39 -23.02 -11.24
N ILE A 263 8.35 -23.82 -11.48
CA ILE A 263 8.30 -25.26 -11.19
C ILE A 263 7.49 -26.01 -12.27
N LEU A 264 7.65 -27.34 -12.31
CA LEU A 264 6.74 -28.21 -13.04
C LEU A 264 5.44 -28.41 -12.27
N VAL A 265 4.35 -28.71 -12.99
CA VAL A 265 3.05 -29.05 -12.37
C VAL A 265 3.17 -30.23 -11.40
N GLU A 266 4.01 -31.22 -11.71
CA GLU A 266 4.25 -32.40 -10.86
C GLU A 266 5.01 -32.09 -9.56
N GLU A 267 5.68 -30.94 -9.48
CA GLU A 267 6.41 -30.50 -8.28
C GLU A 267 5.52 -29.74 -7.29
N ILE A 268 4.25 -29.48 -7.64
CA ILE A 268 3.32 -28.76 -6.77
C ILE A 268 2.99 -29.60 -5.53
N LYS A 269 3.33 -29.07 -4.36
CA LYS A 269 2.97 -29.64 -3.06
C LYS A 269 1.77 -28.90 -2.48
N THR A 270 0.58 -29.48 -2.63
CA THR A 270 -0.69 -28.87 -2.17
C THR A 270 -0.69 -28.43 -0.70
N PRO A 271 -0.03 -29.11 0.27
CA PRO A 271 0.04 -28.62 1.65
C PRO A 271 0.73 -27.27 1.82
N GLU A 272 1.71 -26.95 0.97
CA GLU A 272 2.56 -25.74 1.08
C GLU A 272 1.95 -24.49 0.44
N ILE A 273 0.83 -24.64 -0.27
CA ILE A 273 0.18 -23.55 -1.00
C ILE A 273 -1.19 -23.24 -0.41
N SER A 274 -1.63 -22.00 -0.57
CA SER A 274 -2.88 -21.46 -0.03
C SER A 274 -4.00 -21.42 -1.08
N ALA A 275 -3.67 -21.36 -2.38
CA ALA A 275 -4.63 -21.51 -3.47
C ALA A 275 -3.96 -22.05 -4.75
N LEU A 276 -4.79 -22.55 -5.66
CA LEU A 276 -4.41 -22.99 -7.00
C LEU A 276 -5.23 -22.23 -8.04
N VAL A 277 -4.58 -21.69 -9.08
CA VAL A 277 -5.24 -20.94 -10.16
C VAL A 277 -4.92 -21.60 -11.50
N LEU A 278 -5.94 -21.85 -12.32
CA LEU A 278 -5.79 -22.31 -13.70
C LEU A 278 -6.00 -21.12 -14.64
N VAL A 279 -4.95 -20.75 -15.37
CA VAL A 279 -4.99 -19.66 -16.36
C VAL A 279 -5.56 -20.18 -17.67
N GLY A 280 -6.39 -19.37 -18.34
CA GLY A 280 -6.95 -19.68 -19.65
C GLY A 280 -6.02 -19.34 -20.80
N GLY A 281 -6.61 -19.00 -21.95
CA GLY A 281 -5.93 -18.93 -23.25
C GLY A 281 -6.08 -20.23 -24.04
N SER A 282 -5.87 -20.16 -25.35
CA SER A 282 -6.13 -21.31 -26.24
C SER A 282 -5.24 -22.51 -25.98
N GLY A 283 -4.09 -22.34 -25.32
CA GLY A 283 -3.23 -23.47 -24.91
C GLY A 283 -3.63 -24.14 -23.60
N ALA A 284 -4.65 -23.65 -22.88
CA ALA A 284 -5.06 -24.22 -21.59
C ALA A 284 -5.83 -25.55 -21.70
N ASP A 285 -6.25 -25.92 -22.92
CA ASP A 285 -6.96 -27.18 -23.21
C ASP A 285 -6.12 -28.44 -22.94
N ILE A 286 -4.80 -28.33 -22.98
CA ILE A 286 -3.86 -29.40 -22.59
C ILE A 286 -4.10 -29.91 -21.16
N TYR A 287 -4.69 -29.07 -20.29
CA TYR A 287 -4.99 -29.44 -18.92
C TYR A 287 -6.35 -30.12 -18.74
N TRP A 288 -7.25 -30.07 -19.74
CA TRP A 288 -8.62 -30.58 -19.63
C TRP A 288 -8.70 -32.09 -19.35
N SER A 289 -7.68 -32.84 -19.75
CA SER A 289 -7.59 -34.29 -19.52
C SER A 289 -6.35 -34.66 -18.70
N HIS A 290 -5.65 -33.69 -18.12
CA HIS A 290 -4.40 -33.95 -17.42
C HIS A 290 -4.66 -34.48 -16.01
N LEU A 291 -4.51 -35.79 -15.82
CA LEU A 291 -4.82 -36.48 -14.56
C LEU A 291 -4.12 -35.90 -13.33
N GLY A 292 -2.85 -35.49 -13.45
CA GLY A 292 -2.12 -34.84 -12.37
C GLY A 292 -2.77 -33.54 -11.89
N VAL A 293 -3.23 -32.68 -12.83
CA VAL A 293 -3.93 -31.43 -12.49
C VAL A 293 -5.29 -31.73 -11.86
N HIS A 294 -6.01 -32.74 -12.37
CA HIS A 294 -7.27 -33.17 -11.77
C HIS A 294 -7.09 -33.65 -10.32
N GLN A 295 -6.00 -34.36 -10.04
CA GLN A 295 -5.67 -34.81 -8.69
C GLN A 295 -5.32 -33.64 -7.77
N LEU A 296 -4.52 -32.67 -8.23
CA LEU A 296 -4.21 -31.45 -7.48
C LEU A 296 -5.48 -30.67 -7.12
N ILE A 297 -6.40 -30.50 -8.07
CA ILE A 297 -7.71 -29.84 -7.84
C ILE A 297 -8.47 -30.54 -6.71
N LYS A 298 -8.62 -31.87 -6.77
CA LYS A 298 -9.33 -32.63 -5.74
C LYS A 298 -8.64 -32.52 -4.37
N GLN A 299 -7.31 -32.60 -4.33
CA GLN A 299 -6.54 -32.46 -3.10
C GLN A 299 -6.71 -31.08 -2.46
N MET A 300 -6.72 -30.01 -3.25
CA MET A 300 -6.95 -28.65 -2.75
C MET A 300 -8.32 -28.52 -2.06
N LEU A 301 -9.38 -29.07 -2.67
CA LEU A 301 -10.72 -29.05 -2.04
C LEU A 301 -10.79 -29.91 -0.78
N VAL A 302 -10.17 -31.10 -0.76
CA VAL A 302 -10.07 -31.94 0.45
C VAL A 302 -9.34 -31.22 1.58
N GLN A 303 -8.32 -30.42 1.25
CA GLN A 303 -7.59 -29.58 2.20
C GLN A 303 -8.31 -28.26 2.53
N ASN A 304 -9.55 -28.07 2.04
CA ASN A 304 -10.35 -26.85 2.25
C ASN A 304 -9.65 -25.58 1.73
N LYS A 305 -8.98 -25.67 0.58
CA LYS A 305 -8.25 -24.55 -0.06
C LYS A 305 -8.93 -24.08 -1.34
N PRO A 306 -8.95 -22.77 -1.60
CA PRO A 306 -9.60 -22.20 -2.77
C PRO A 306 -8.92 -22.56 -4.09
N ILE A 307 -9.74 -22.64 -5.14
CA ILE A 307 -9.31 -22.90 -6.52
C ILE A 307 -9.95 -21.87 -7.45
N GLY A 308 -9.12 -21.25 -8.28
CA GLY A 308 -9.53 -20.31 -9.32
C GLY A 308 -9.39 -20.91 -10.72
N ALA A 309 -10.33 -20.63 -11.63
CA ALA A 309 -10.15 -20.90 -13.06
C ALA A 309 -10.83 -19.83 -13.93
N ILE A 310 -10.18 -19.40 -15.00
CA ILE A 310 -10.66 -18.29 -15.83
C ILE A 310 -10.73 -18.68 -17.31
N CYS A 311 -11.68 -18.08 -18.03
CA CYS A 311 -11.89 -18.27 -19.46
C CYS A 311 -12.25 -19.71 -19.81
N ILE A 312 -11.40 -20.44 -20.54
CA ILE A 312 -11.64 -21.84 -20.88
C ILE A 312 -11.16 -22.84 -19.82
N ALA A 313 -10.34 -22.39 -18.86
CA ALA A 313 -9.79 -23.25 -17.81
C ALA A 313 -10.82 -23.87 -16.85
N PRO A 314 -12.04 -23.29 -16.62
CA PRO A 314 -13.08 -23.96 -15.84
C PRO A 314 -13.50 -25.34 -16.39
N VAL A 315 -13.25 -25.64 -17.67
CA VAL A 315 -13.47 -26.98 -18.24
C VAL A 315 -12.61 -28.04 -17.54
N THR A 316 -11.38 -27.69 -17.12
CA THR A 316 -10.53 -28.59 -16.33
C THR A 316 -11.17 -28.92 -14.98
N LEU A 317 -11.81 -27.95 -14.32
CA LEU A 317 -12.57 -28.20 -13.08
C LEU A 317 -13.80 -29.09 -13.34
N ALA A 318 -14.49 -28.84 -14.45
CA ALA A 318 -15.63 -29.64 -14.89
C ALA A 318 -15.24 -31.12 -15.08
N ARG A 319 -14.16 -31.37 -15.81
CA ARG A 319 -13.63 -32.72 -16.09
C ARG A 319 -12.94 -33.38 -14.90
N ALA A 320 -12.43 -32.60 -13.95
CA ALA A 320 -12.03 -33.10 -12.64
C ALA A 320 -13.23 -33.56 -11.79
N GLY A 321 -14.47 -33.25 -12.21
CA GLY A 321 -15.70 -33.66 -11.54
C GLY A 321 -16.06 -32.82 -10.32
N VAL A 322 -15.50 -31.60 -10.20
CA VAL A 322 -15.70 -30.75 -9.00
C VAL A 322 -16.76 -29.66 -9.18
N LEU A 323 -17.38 -29.57 -10.37
CA LEU A 323 -18.40 -28.56 -10.67
C LEU A 323 -19.84 -29.08 -10.65
N THR A 324 -20.08 -30.38 -10.44
CA THR A 324 -21.44 -30.93 -10.42
C THR A 324 -22.27 -30.28 -9.29
N GLY A 325 -23.39 -29.65 -9.65
CA GLY A 325 -24.27 -28.90 -8.75
C GLY A 325 -23.72 -27.54 -8.30
N LYS A 326 -22.55 -27.11 -8.78
CA LYS A 326 -21.90 -25.84 -8.41
C LYS A 326 -22.25 -24.73 -9.38
N ASN A 327 -22.37 -23.50 -8.87
CA ASN A 327 -22.47 -22.32 -9.71
C ASN A 327 -21.10 -21.99 -10.31
N ALA A 328 -21.05 -21.81 -11.62
CA ALA A 328 -19.80 -21.48 -12.31
C ALA A 328 -20.07 -20.62 -13.55
N THR A 329 -19.05 -19.90 -14.00
CA THR A 329 -19.01 -19.22 -15.29
C THR A 329 -17.76 -19.65 -16.06
N CYS A 330 -17.72 -19.38 -17.36
CA CYS A 330 -16.58 -19.65 -18.23
C CYS A 330 -16.70 -18.80 -19.48
N PHE A 331 -15.69 -18.87 -20.35
CA PHE A 331 -15.78 -18.28 -21.68
C PHE A 331 -16.92 -18.94 -22.46
N SER A 332 -17.66 -18.13 -23.22
CA SER A 332 -18.93 -18.54 -23.82
C SER A 332 -18.81 -19.75 -24.74
N SER A 333 -17.67 -19.90 -25.45
CA SER A 333 -17.44 -21.01 -26.37
C SER A 333 -17.38 -22.39 -25.71
N VAL A 334 -17.14 -22.47 -24.39
CA VAL A 334 -17.03 -23.73 -23.65
C VAL A 334 -18.13 -23.91 -22.60
N LYS A 335 -19.18 -23.08 -22.66
CA LYS A 335 -20.34 -23.17 -21.75
C LYS A 335 -20.92 -24.58 -21.67
N ASP A 336 -21.07 -25.24 -22.81
CA ASP A 336 -21.71 -26.55 -22.88
C ASP A 336 -20.90 -27.64 -22.17
N GLU A 337 -19.57 -27.51 -22.08
CA GLU A 337 -18.73 -28.44 -21.32
C GLU A 337 -19.04 -28.37 -19.82
N LEU A 338 -19.28 -27.17 -19.29
CA LEU A 338 -19.65 -26.98 -17.87
C LEU A 338 -21.06 -27.53 -17.60
N VAL A 339 -22.02 -27.21 -18.47
CA VAL A 339 -23.41 -27.68 -18.32
C VAL A 339 -23.49 -29.20 -18.40
N LYS A 340 -22.78 -29.83 -19.35
CA LYS A 340 -22.71 -31.30 -19.47
C LYS A 340 -22.08 -31.97 -18.23
N ALA A 341 -21.14 -31.31 -17.57
CA ALA A 341 -20.56 -31.78 -16.30
C ALA A 341 -21.47 -31.55 -15.08
N GLY A 342 -22.67 -30.99 -15.28
CA GLY A 342 -23.67 -30.75 -14.25
C GLY A 342 -23.47 -29.44 -13.48
N ALA A 343 -22.72 -28.48 -14.01
CA ALA A 343 -22.57 -27.16 -13.38
C ALA A 343 -23.78 -26.26 -13.65
N ASN A 344 -24.17 -25.47 -12.66
CA ASN A 344 -25.18 -24.42 -12.78
C ASN A 344 -24.54 -23.18 -13.42
N PHE A 345 -24.52 -23.11 -14.75
CA PHE A 345 -23.89 -22.00 -15.47
C PHE A 345 -24.54 -20.64 -15.15
N GLN A 346 -23.73 -19.64 -14.83
CA GLN A 346 -24.15 -18.27 -14.56
C GLN A 346 -23.54 -17.33 -15.59
N SER A 347 -24.36 -16.48 -16.21
CA SER A 347 -23.89 -15.44 -17.14
C SER A 347 -23.37 -14.22 -16.37
N LYS A 348 -22.27 -14.40 -15.63
CA LYS A 348 -21.59 -13.36 -14.84
C LYS A 348 -20.10 -13.32 -15.16
N SER A 349 -19.47 -12.17 -14.91
CA SER A 349 -18.03 -11.96 -15.08
C SER A 349 -17.21 -12.87 -14.18
N VAL A 350 -17.54 -12.89 -12.88
CA VAL A 350 -16.95 -13.78 -11.88
C VAL A 350 -18.06 -14.46 -11.09
N VAL A 351 -17.86 -15.73 -10.75
CA VAL A 351 -18.74 -16.52 -9.90
C VAL A 351 -17.89 -17.19 -8.83
N GLN A 352 -18.26 -16.97 -7.57
CA GLN A 352 -17.70 -17.69 -6.42
C GLN A 352 -18.79 -18.61 -5.84
N ASP A 353 -18.52 -19.92 -5.83
CA ASP A 353 -19.33 -20.93 -5.13
C ASP A 353 -18.45 -21.61 -4.07
N GLY A 354 -18.55 -21.10 -2.84
CA GLY A 354 -17.67 -21.50 -1.74
C GLY A 354 -16.20 -21.22 -2.05
N LEU A 355 -15.41 -22.30 -2.17
CA LEU A 355 -13.98 -22.28 -2.46
C LEU A 355 -13.64 -22.27 -3.96
N ILE A 356 -14.62 -22.46 -4.84
CA ILE A 356 -14.41 -22.47 -6.28
C ILE A 356 -14.74 -21.08 -6.83
N ILE A 357 -13.78 -20.47 -7.52
CA ILE A 357 -13.92 -19.17 -8.17
C ILE A 357 -13.71 -19.38 -9.66
N THR A 358 -14.70 -18.97 -10.46
CA THR A 358 -14.62 -19.05 -11.92
C THR A 358 -14.84 -17.68 -12.54
N ALA A 359 -14.19 -17.40 -13.67
CA ALA A 359 -14.33 -16.14 -14.38
C ALA A 359 -14.47 -16.37 -15.89
N ASN A 360 -15.23 -15.50 -16.55
CA ASN A 360 -15.67 -15.75 -17.92
C ASN A 360 -14.65 -15.37 -19.01
N GLY A 361 -13.57 -14.67 -18.69
CA GLY A 361 -12.59 -14.26 -19.68
C GLY A 361 -11.67 -13.11 -19.25
N PRO A 362 -10.88 -12.57 -20.19
CA PRO A 362 -9.81 -11.61 -19.89
C PRO A 362 -10.31 -10.28 -19.32
N THR A 363 -11.52 -9.84 -19.70
CA THR A 363 -12.12 -8.61 -19.16
C THR A 363 -12.48 -8.74 -17.68
N ALA A 364 -12.65 -9.96 -17.17
CA ALA A 364 -12.92 -10.25 -15.78
C ALA A 364 -11.65 -10.52 -14.95
N ALA A 365 -10.45 -10.47 -15.55
CA ALA A 365 -9.20 -10.86 -14.87
C ALA A 365 -8.91 -10.03 -13.61
N THR A 366 -9.15 -8.71 -13.64
CA THR A 366 -9.01 -7.86 -12.46
C THR A 366 -10.00 -8.24 -11.34
N GLU A 367 -11.28 -8.40 -11.66
CA GLU A 367 -12.32 -8.80 -10.69
C GLU A 367 -12.04 -10.21 -10.11
N PHE A 368 -11.55 -11.12 -10.95
CA PHE A 368 -11.15 -12.47 -10.57
C PHE A 368 -9.99 -12.45 -9.56
N GLY A 369 -8.93 -11.66 -9.83
CA GLY A 369 -7.82 -11.45 -8.90
C GLY A 369 -8.26 -10.84 -7.56
N GLN A 370 -9.15 -9.85 -7.58
CA GLN A 370 -9.71 -9.26 -6.37
C GLN A 370 -10.55 -10.25 -5.56
N THR A 371 -11.29 -11.13 -6.24
CA THR A 371 -12.10 -12.18 -5.61
C THR A 371 -11.21 -13.25 -4.96
N LEU A 372 -10.16 -13.70 -5.66
CA LEU A 372 -9.13 -14.59 -5.10
C LEU A 372 -8.50 -13.98 -3.85
N LEU A 373 -8.07 -12.72 -3.92
CA LEU A 373 -7.49 -12.03 -2.78
C LEU A 373 -8.47 -11.95 -1.60
N LYS A 374 -9.77 -11.74 -1.85
CA LYS A 374 -10.78 -11.69 -0.80
C LYS A 374 -10.94 -13.04 -0.09
N VAL A 375 -10.86 -14.16 -0.81
CA VAL A 375 -10.95 -15.51 -0.21
C VAL A 375 -9.64 -15.90 0.49
N LEU A 376 -8.53 -15.29 0.09
CA LEU A 376 -7.23 -15.49 0.70
C LEU A 376 -6.95 -14.59 1.90
N LYS A 377 -7.80 -13.63 2.21
CA LYS A 377 -7.78 -12.92 3.49
C LYS A 377 -8.58 -13.78 4.47
#